data_AF-U1NDX6-F1
#
_entry.id   AF-U1NDX6-F1
#
_cell.length_a   1.000
_cell.length_b   1.000
_cell.length_c   1.000
_cell.angle_alpha   90.00
_cell.angle_beta   90.00
_cell.angle_gamma   90.00
#
_symmetry.space_group_name_H-M   'P 1'
#
loop_
_entity.id
_entity.type
_entity.pdbx_description
1 polymer ?
#
loop_
_entity_poly.entity_id
_entity_poly.type
_entity_poly.pdbx_seq_one_letter_code
_entity_poly.pdbx_strand_id
1 'polypeptide(L)'
;MLKTDHRGQVGIGTLIVFIAMVLVAAIAAGVLINTAGLLQAQAQQTGQETSAEVSDLLQVGKVVGSDTPAVDQQIEVLNASVKLAAGASPINVSRASYTIQAGGQSTVVNGNNYTNDAITLYQIQGLDDGTTILSDQQDLMAVQFNLTRIDGVEPLDESERITIITRSPAGGSSYKQVMAPRSIENGEAYIL
;
A
#
# COMPACT_ATOMS: atom_id res chain seq x y z
N MET A 1 84.71 20.84 -8.47
CA MET A 1 83.33 21.31 -8.64
C MET A 1 82.44 20.10 -8.96
N LEU A 2 81.69 19.59 -7.97
CA LEU A 2 80.77 18.46 -8.14
C LEU A 2 79.39 18.97 -8.58
N LYS A 3 79.02 18.74 -9.85
CA LYS A 3 77.68 19.05 -10.41
C LYS A 3 76.79 17.79 -10.39
N THR A 4 76.41 17.32 -9.20
CA THR A 4 75.56 16.12 -9.04
C THR A 4 74.21 16.39 -8.37
N ASP A 5 73.99 17.56 -7.78
CA ASP A 5 72.77 17.85 -7.00
C ASP A 5 71.46 17.88 -7.80
N HIS A 6 71.52 18.31 -9.07
CA HIS A 6 70.29 18.60 -9.83
C HIS A 6 69.53 17.33 -10.23
N ARG A 7 70.20 16.18 -10.39
CA ARG A 7 69.55 14.91 -10.76
C ARG A 7 68.88 14.23 -9.56
N GLY A 8 69.49 14.32 -8.37
CA GLY A 8 68.90 13.84 -7.12
C GLY A 8 67.64 14.64 -6.74
N GLN A 9 67.68 15.96 -6.91
CA GLN A 9 66.54 16.84 -6.64
C GLN A 9 65.34 16.55 -7.56
N VAL A 10 65.56 16.31 -8.86
CA VAL A 10 64.48 15.94 -9.80
C VAL A 10 63.88 14.57 -9.44
N GLY A 11 64.70 13.59 -9.08
CA GLY A 11 64.23 12.26 -8.66
C GLY A 11 63.41 12.26 -7.37
N ILE A 12 63.76 13.12 -6.41
CA ILE A 12 62.95 13.30 -5.20
C ILE A 12 61.62 13.99 -5.55
N GLY A 13 61.64 14.98 -6.45
CA GLY A 13 60.43 15.65 -6.92
C GLY A 13 59.44 14.69 -7.61
N THR A 14 59.91 13.78 -8.44
CA THR A 14 59.04 12.79 -9.10
C THR A 14 58.45 11.78 -8.13
N LEU A 15 59.20 11.33 -7.12
CA LEU A 15 58.69 10.44 -6.07
C LEU A 15 57.60 11.11 -5.22
N ILE A 16 57.77 12.39 -4.88
CA ILE A 16 56.77 13.15 -4.12
C ILE A 16 55.46 13.24 -4.90
N VAL A 17 55.51 13.58 -6.19
CA VAL A 17 54.32 13.68 -7.03
C VAL A 17 53.66 12.31 -7.22
N PHE A 18 54.45 11.25 -7.37
CA PHE A 18 53.94 9.89 -7.49
C PHE A 18 53.14 9.48 -6.25
N ILE A 19 53.69 9.71 -5.05
CA ILE A 19 52.99 9.41 -3.80
C ILE A 19 51.72 10.25 -3.67
N ALA A 20 51.80 11.55 -3.97
CA ALA A 20 50.64 12.44 -3.92
C ALA A 20 49.51 11.98 -4.86
N MET A 21 49.86 11.58 -6.09
CA MET A 21 48.90 11.06 -7.06
C MET A 21 48.23 9.77 -6.57
N VAL A 22 49.01 8.85 -5.99
CA VAL A 22 48.47 7.60 -5.44
C VAL A 22 47.50 7.87 -4.27
N LEU A 23 47.82 8.83 -3.40
CA LEU A 23 46.92 9.19 -2.29
C LEU A 23 45.61 9.81 -2.78
N VAL A 24 45.66 10.71 -3.76
CA VAL A 24 44.45 11.30 -4.37
C VAL A 24 43.62 10.21 -5.06
N ALA A 25 44.26 9.30 -5.79
CA ALA A 25 43.58 8.19 -6.44
C ALA A 25 42.90 7.26 -5.43
N ALA A 26 43.54 6.98 -4.29
CA ALA A 26 42.96 6.16 -3.22
C ALA A 26 41.71 6.81 -2.58
N ILE A 27 41.76 8.12 -2.30
CA ILE A 27 40.60 8.87 -1.78
C ILE A 27 39.47 8.89 -2.81
N ALA A 28 39.79 9.18 -4.08
CA ALA A 28 38.81 9.20 -5.16
C ALA A 28 38.13 7.83 -5.35
N ALA A 29 38.90 6.73 -5.31
CA ALA A 29 38.37 5.38 -5.36
C ALA A 29 37.45 5.08 -4.16
N GLY A 30 37.83 5.51 -2.95
CA GLY A 30 37.00 5.37 -1.75
C GLY A 30 35.64 6.07 -1.89
N VAL A 31 35.62 7.29 -2.43
CA VAL A 31 34.38 8.04 -2.69
C VAL A 31 33.52 7.35 -3.77
N LEU A 32 34.15 6.85 -4.85
CA LEU A 32 33.43 6.13 -5.90
C LEU A 32 32.79 4.84 -5.39
N ILE A 33 33.51 4.06 -4.56
CA ILE A 33 32.98 2.83 -3.97
C ILE A 33 31.83 3.15 -3.01
N ASN A 34 31.98 4.16 -2.16
CA ASN A 34 30.92 4.55 -1.22
C ASN A 34 29.66 5.01 -1.95
N THR A 35 29.83 5.81 -3.01
CA THR A 35 28.71 6.28 -3.83
C THR A 35 28.04 5.10 -4.56
N ALA A 36 28.82 4.19 -5.14
CA ALA A 36 28.28 2.99 -5.77
C ALA A 36 27.51 2.11 -4.78
N GLY A 37 28.02 1.96 -3.55
CA GLY A 37 27.35 1.21 -2.49
C GLY A 37 26.03 1.82 -2.07
N LEU A 38 25.99 3.16 -1.89
CA LEU A 38 24.75 3.89 -1.56
C LEU A 38 23.73 3.75 -2.70
N LEU A 39 24.15 3.94 -3.94
CA LEU A 39 23.26 3.80 -5.10
C LEU A 39 22.75 2.37 -5.27
N GLN A 40 23.57 1.35 -4.97
CA GLN A 40 23.14 -0.04 -5.00
C GLN A 40 22.10 -0.33 -3.92
N ALA A 41 22.33 0.12 -2.68
CA ALA A 41 21.38 -0.05 -1.59
C ALA A 41 20.05 0.65 -1.91
N GLN A 42 20.12 1.88 -2.45
CA GLN A 42 18.94 2.62 -2.88
C GLN A 42 18.20 1.89 -4.01
N ALA A 43 18.92 1.40 -5.04
CA ALA A 43 18.31 0.66 -6.14
C ALA A 43 17.64 -0.65 -5.67
N GLN A 44 18.24 -1.34 -4.70
CA GLN A 44 17.65 -2.53 -4.09
C GLN A 44 16.39 -2.20 -3.29
N GLN A 45 16.44 -1.15 -2.48
CA GLN A 45 15.28 -0.68 -1.71
C GLN A 45 14.13 -0.28 -2.63
N THR A 46 14.39 0.56 -3.64
CA THR A 46 13.36 0.94 -4.61
C THR A 46 12.83 -0.27 -5.38
N GLY A 47 13.69 -1.23 -5.74
CA GLY A 47 13.25 -2.47 -6.38
C GLY A 47 12.31 -3.30 -5.49
N GLN A 48 12.58 -3.38 -4.19
CA GLN A 48 11.70 -4.05 -3.23
C GLN A 48 10.39 -3.29 -3.03
N GLU A 49 10.43 -1.98 -2.87
CA GLU A 49 9.24 -1.12 -2.71
C GLU A 49 8.34 -1.20 -3.94
N THR A 50 8.88 -1.07 -5.16
CA THR A 50 8.09 -1.20 -6.40
C THR A 50 7.55 -2.61 -6.58
N SER A 51 8.32 -3.63 -6.23
CA SER A 51 7.82 -5.02 -6.29
C SER A 51 6.65 -5.21 -5.34
N ALA A 52 6.77 -4.75 -4.09
CA ALA A 52 5.70 -4.77 -3.10
C ALA A 52 4.49 -3.95 -3.55
N GLU A 53 4.68 -2.77 -4.13
CA GLU A 53 3.58 -1.93 -4.62
C GLU A 53 2.73 -2.63 -5.70
N VAL A 54 3.36 -3.43 -6.57
CA VAL A 54 2.64 -4.16 -7.62
C VAL A 54 2.18 -5.56 -7.22
N SER A 55 2.83 -6.21 -6.23
CA SER A 55 2.46 -7.56 -5.78
C SER A 55 1.50 -7.55 -4.59
N ASP A 56 1.66 -6.60 -3.67
CA ASP A 56 0.96 -6.56 -2.39
C ASP A 56 -0.39 -5.84 -2.55
N LEU A 57 -1.28 -6.54 -3.25
CA LEU A 57 -2.62 -6.09 -3.56
C LEU A 57 -3.62 -6.80 -2.66
N LEU A 58 -4.59 -6.05 -2.15
CA LEU A 58 -5.81 -6.60 -1.59
C LEU A 58 -6.82 -6.76 -2.72
N GLN A 59 -7.42 -7.95 -2.84
CA GLN A 59 -8.47 -8.20 -3.81
C GLN A 59 -9.83 -8.15 -3.13
N VAL A 60 -10.70 -7.27 -3.61
CA VAL A 60 -12.11 -7.23 -3.20
C VAL A 60 -12.88 -8.30 -3.97
N GLY A 61 -13.52 -9.20 -3.23
CA GLY A 61 -14.36 -10.27 -3.74
C GLY A 61 -15.80 -9.83 -3.91
N LYS A 62 -16.69 -10.53 -3.21
CA LYS A 62 -18.12 -10.24 -3.16
C LYS A 62 -18.40 -9.04 -2.27
N VAL A 63 -19.34 -8.22 -2.70
CA VAL A 63 -19.88 -7.10 -1.93
C VAL A 63 -21.35 -7.41 -1.65
N VAL A 64 -21.77 -7.27 -0.41
CA VAL A 64 -23.15 -7.48 0.02
C VAL A 64 -23.64 -6.20 0.66
N GLY A 65 -24.68 -5.60 0.10
CA GLY A 65 -25.36 -4.47 0.70
C GLY A 65 -26.55 -4.95 1.52
N SER A 66 -26.71 -4.41 2.73
CA SER A 66 -27.90 -4.63 3.55
C SER A 66 -28.59 -3.31 3.85
N ASP A 67 -29.91 -3.34 3.73
CA ASP A 67 -30.80 -2.30 4.24
C ASP A 67 -30.96 -2.49 5.76
N THR A 68 -30.73 -1.42 6.53
CA THR A 68 -31.14 -1.40 7.94
C THR A 68 -32.63 -1.07 7.94
N PRO A 69 -33.46 -1.58 8.87
CA PRO A 69 -34.86 -1.18 9.00
C PRO A 69 -34.98 0.27 9.50
N ALA A 70 -34.57 1.22 8.66
CA ALA A 70 -34.87 2.63 8.72
C ALA A 70 -36.05 2.94 7.78
N VAL A 71 -36.52 4.18 7.81
CA VAL A 71 -37.74 4.60 7.11
C VAL A 71 -37.54 4.69 5.59
N ASP A 72 -36.28 4.71 5.13
CA ASP A 72 -35.89 4.89 3.74
C ASP A 72 -35.30 3.58 3.19
N GLN A 73 -35.77 3.12 2.02
CA GLN A 73 -35.38 1.86 1.37
C GLN A 73 -34.01 2.00 0.69
N GLN A 74 -32.95 2.08 1.50
CA GLN A 74 -31.60 2.44 1.04
C GLN A 74 -30.54 1.51 1.62
N ILE A 75 -29.53 1.18 0.83
CA ILE A 75 -28.42 0.36 1.35
C ILE A 75 -27.53 1.25 2.22
N GLU A 76 -27.63 1.05 3.53
CA GLU A 76 -26.82 1.77 4.52
C GLU A 76 -25.51 1.05 4.87
N VAL A 77 -25.51 -0.28 4.83
CA VAL A 77 -24.37 -1.10 5.27
C VAL A 77 -23.86 -1.94 4.11
N LEU A 78 -22.55 -1.87 3.85
CA LEU A 78 -21.87 -2.68 2.85
C LEU A 78 -20.85 -3.61 3.48
N ASN A 79 -20.98 -4.90 3.23
CA ASN A 79 -20.00 -5.92 3.58
C ASN A 79 -19.19 -6.31 2.34
N ALA A 80 -17.94 -5.90 2.24
CA ALA A 80 -17.03 -6.32 1.19
C ALA A 80 -16.08 -7.42 1.70
N SER A 81 -16.10 -8.58 1.06
CA SER A 81 -15.08 -9.60 1.30
C SER A 81 -13.76 -9.19 0.66
N VAL A 82 -12.67 -9.27 1.41
CA VAL A 82 -11.30 -8.99 0.97
C VAL A 82 -10.41 -10.18 1.24
N LYS A 83 -9.46 -10.40 0.34
CA LYS A 83 -8.43 -11.44 0.44
C LYS A 83 -7.12 -10.94 -0.16
N LEU A 84 -6.03 -11.66 0.08
CA LEU A 84 -4.77 -11.39 -0.61
C LEU A 84 -4.86 -11.72 -2.11
N ALA A 85 -4.19 -10.90 -2.92
CA ALA A 85 -3.90 -11.24 -4.31
C ALA A 85 -2.85 -12.36 -4.40
N ALA A 86 -2.80 -13.04 -5.55
CA ALA A 86 -1.80 -14.07 -5.77
C ALA A 86 -0.38 -13.46 -5.76
N GLY A 87 0.50 -13.99 -4.91
CA GLY A 87 1.86 -13.49 -4.76
C GLY A 87 2.00 -12.25 -3.86
N ALA A 88 0.91 -11.78 -3.23
CA ALA A 88 0.98 -10.74 -2.22
C ALA A 88 1.65 -11.26 -0.94
N SER A 89 2.45 -10.42 -0.31
CA SER A 89 2.96 -10.62 1.05
C SER A 89 1.83 -10.48 2.07
N PRO A 90 2.05 -10.87 3.34
CA PRO A 90 1.06 -10.65 4.39
C PRO A 90 0.70 -9.17 4.55
N ILE A 91 -0.61 -8.84 4.52
CA ILE A 91 -1.12 -7.46 4.60
C ILE A 91 -2.00 -7.30 5.82
N ASN A 92 -1.75 -6.24 6.59
CA ASN A 92 -2.66 -5.83 7.66
C ASN A 92 -3.81 -4.97 7.10
N VAL A 93 -5.01 -5.52 7.16
CA VAL A 93 -6.27 -4.94 6.65
C VAL A 93 -6.67 -3.71 7.46
N SER A 94 -6.36 -3.64 8.76
CA SER A 94 -6.65 -2.44 9.58
C SER A 94 -5.78 -1.24 9.23
N ARG A 95 -4.63 -1.46 8.58
CA ARG A 95 -3.74 -0.39 8.09
C ARG A 95 -4.03 0.00 6.64
N ALA A 96 -4.90 -0.74 5.97
CA ALA A 96 -5.33 -0.41 4.62
C ALA A 96 -6.27 0.81 4.64
N SER A 97 -6.28 1.55 3.54
CA SER A 97 -7.24 2.64 3.32
C SER A 97 -8.26 2.23 2.27
N TYR A 98 -9.51 2.60 2.49
CA TYR A 98 -10.64 2.30 1.63
C TYR A 98 -11.19 3.60 1.07
N THR A 99 -11.28 3.74 -0.24
CA THR A 99 -11.99 4.86 -0.86
C THR A 99 -13.32 4.35 -1.37
N ILE A 100 -14.39 4.95 -0.89
CA ILE A 100 -15.75 4.63 -1.30
C ILE A 100 -16.24 5.78 -2.17
N GLN A 101 -16.79 5.43 -3.32
CA GLN A 101 -17.38 6.38 -4.26
C GLN A 101 -18.81 5.94 -4.57
N ALA A 102 -19.76 6.78 -4.20
CA ALA A 102 -21.21 6.63 -4.43
C ALA A 102 -21.81 8.01 -4.72
N GLY A 103 -22.86 8.10 -5.53
CA GLY A 103 -23.62 9.33 -5.75
C GLY A 103 -22.84 10.46 -6.44
N GLY A 104 -21.66 10.18 -6.98
CA GLY A 104 -20.73 11.22 -7.46
C GLY A 104 -19.87 11.87 -6.38
N GLN A 105 -20.01 11.44 -5.12
CA GLN A 105 -19.17 11.82 -3.99
C GLN A 105 -18.10 10.74 -3.74
N SER A 106 -16.98 11.10 -3.12
CA SER A 106 -15.93 10.15 -2.78
C SER A 106 -15.25 10.51 -1.47
N THR A 107 -15.17 9.52 -0.58
CA THR A 107 -14.53 9.66 0.73
C THR A 107 -13.49 8.56 0.93
N VAL A 108 -12.38 8.94 1.54
CA VAL A 108 -11.34 8.01 1.99
C VAL A 108 -11.56 7.69 3.46
N VAL A 109 -11.63 6.41 3.77
CA VAL A 109 -11.92 5.87 5.10
C VAL A 109 -10.74 4.99 5.53
N ASN A 110 -10.26 5.20 6.75
CA ASN A 110 -9.18 4.40 7.33
C ASN A 110 -9.73 3.07 7.85
N GLY A 111 -9.07 1.95 7.52
CA GLY A 111 -9.45 0.59 7.93
C GLY A 111 -9.36 0.28 9.42
N ASN A 112 -8.86 1.20 10.24
CA ASN A 112 -8.71 0.99 11.67
C ASN A 112 -10.05 1.16 12.43
N ASN A 113 -10.67 0.03 12.74
CA ASN A 113 -11.90 -0.09 13.53
C ASN A 113 -11.81 0.54 14.95
N TYR A 114 -10.62 0.72 15.52
CA TYR A 114 -10.47 1.35 16.85
C TYR A 114 -10.61 2.88 16.83
N THR A 115 -10.37 3.49 15.68
CA THR A 115 -10.41 4.95 15.51
C THR A 115 -11.59 5.42 14.68
N ASN A 116 -12.31 4.48 14.06
CA ASN A 116 -13.34 4.78 13.10
C ASN A 116 -14.52 3.83 13.22
N ASP A 117 -15.62 4.32 13.79
CA ASP A 117 -16.87 3.56 13.95
C ASP A 117 -17.58 3.24 12.63
N ALA A 118 -17.13 3.83 11.51
CA ALA A 118 -17.71 3.59 10.20
C ALA A 118 -17.21 2.29 9.54
N ILE A 119 -16.14 1.69 10.04
CA ILE A 119 -15.60 0.43 9.53
C ILE A 119 -15.54 -0.60 10.63
N THR A 120 -16.19 -1.75 10.41
CA THR A 120 -16.00 -2.93 11.24
C THR A 120 -15.39 -4.06 10.42
N LEU A 121 -14.57 -4.87 11.09
CA LEU A 121 -13.75 -5.90 10.50
C LEU A 121 -14.18 -7.26 11.04
N TYR A 122 -14.63 -8.15 10.16
CA TYR A 122 -15.06 -9.50 10.50
C TYR A 122 -14.14 -10.53 9.87
N GLN A 123 -13.66 -11.47 10.66
CA GLN A 123 -12.90 -12.60 10.16
C GLN A 123 -13.88 -13.65 9.65
N ILE A 124 -13.67 -14.15 8.43
CA ILE A 124 -14.53 -15.19 7.85
C ILE A 124 -13.80 -16.53 7.87
N GLN A 125 -12.55 -16.57 7.40
CA GLN A 125 -11.83 -17.83 7.22
C GLN A 125 -10.32 -17.62 7.28
N GLY A 126 -9.60 -18.53 7.95
CA GLY A 126 -8.13 -18.60 7.92
C GLY A 126 -7.39 -17.72 8.93
N LEU A 127 -8.11 -16.95 9.76
CA LEU A 127 -7.51 -16.06 10.76
C LEU A 127 -7.76 -16.55 12.19
N ASP A 128 -6.78 -16.34 13.07
CA ASP A 128 -6.94 -16.45 14.52
C ASP A 128 -7.76 -15.27 15.07
N ASP A 129 -8.56 -15.51 16.11
CA ASP A 129 -9.43 -14.49 16.73
C ASP A 129 -8.67 -13.20 17.07
N GLY A 130 -9.14 -12.07 16.54
CA GLY A 130 -8.59 -10.73 16.81
C GLY A 130 -7.40 -10.31 15.94
N THR A 131 -6.92 -11.17 15.03
CA THR A 131 -5.91 -10.80 14.04
C THR A 131 -6.52 -10.09 12.82
N THR A 132 -5.91 -9.00 12.38
CA THR A 132 -6.36 -8.26 11.18
C THR A 132 -5.36 -8.40 10.03
N ILE A 133 -4.49 -9.40 10.11
CA ILE A 133 -3.41 -9.64 9.16
C ILE A 133 -3.81 -10.85 8.33
N LEU A 134 -3.96 -10.64 7.02
CA LEU A 134 -4.06 -11.75 6.08
C LEU A 134 -2.64 -12.24 5.81
N SER A 135 -2.34 -13.49 6.12
CA SER A 135 -1.04 -14.11 5.86
C SER A 135 -1.08 -15.04 4.66
N ASP A 136 -2.21 -15.69 4.44
CA ASP A 136 -2.40 -16.69 3.39
C ASP A 136 -3.43 -16.26 2.35
N GLN A 137 -3.29 -16.79 1.13
CA GLN A 137 -4.21 -16.49 0.02
C GLN A 137 -5.63 -17.05 0.24
N GLN A 138 -5.78 -17.97 1.20
CA GLN A 138 -7.06 -18.54 1.59
C GLN A 138 -7.74 -17.73 2.69
N ASP A 139 -7.04 -16.77 3.30
CA ASP A 139 -7.59 -15.93 4.34
C ASP A 139 -8.63 -14.99 3.74
N LEU A 140 -9.79 -14.95 4.38
CA LEU A 140 -10.91 -14.14 3.97
C LEU A 140 -11.40 -13.30 5.13
N MET A 141 -11.53 -12.00 4.87
CA MET A 141 -11.99 -11.03 5.85
C MET A 141 -13.12 -10.21 5.23
N ALA A 142 -14.18 -9.95 5.99
CA ALA A 142 -15.23 -9.02 5.61
C ALA A 142 -14.92 -7.65 6.20
N VAL A 143 -14.88 -6.64 5.34
CA VAL A 143 -14.85 -5.23 5.72
C VAL A 143 -16.26 -4.70 5.58
N GLN A 144 -16.86 -4.37 6.70
CA GLN A 144 -18.17 -3.73 6.75
C GLN A 144 -17.97 -2.21 6.79
N PHE A 145 -18.66 -1.53 5.89
CA PHE A 145 -18.73 -0.08 5.80
C PHE A 145 -20.15 0.35 6.15
N ASN A 146 -20.28 1.26 7.11
CA ASN A 146 -21.55 1.89 7.42
C ASN A 146 -21.60 3.27 6.76
N LEU A 147 -22.34 3.40 5.66
CA LEU A 147 -22.41 4.63 4.86
C LEU A 147 -22.99 5.81 5.65
N THR A 148 -23.93 5.57 6.57
CA THR A 148 -24.52 6.63 7.40
C THR A 148 -23.53 7.29 8.35
N ARG A 149 -22.43 6.60 8.69
CA ARG A 149 -21.36 7.09 9.56
C ARG A 149 -20.16 7.63 8.80
N ILE A 150 -20.18 7.57 7.46
CA ILE A 150 -19.10 8.07 6.61
C ILE A 150 -19.47 9.48 6.14
N ASP A 151 -18.71 10.46 6.59
CA ASP A 151 -18.90 11.85 6.14
C ASP A 151 -18.68 11.95 4.62
N GLY A 152 -19.65 12.53 3.91
CA GLY A 152 -19.56 12.79 2.46
C GLY A 152 -19.86 11.58 1.58
N VAL A 153 -20.57 10.58 2.09
CA VAL A 153 -21.17 9.51 1.28
C VAL A 153 -22.62 9.36 1.70
N GLU A 154 -23.53 9.34 0.73
CA GLU A 154 -24.95 9.10 0.96
C GLU A 154 -25.24 7.59 0.89
N PRO A 155 -26.26 7.09 1.62
CA PRO A 155 -26.78 5.73 1.45
C PRO A 155 -27.15 5.47 -0.02
N LEU A 156 -27.01 4.23 -0.48
CA LEU A 156 -27.26 3.92 -1.89
C LEU A 156 -28.75 3.76 -2.17
N ASP A 157 -29.21 4.46 -3.20
CA ASP A 157 -30.53 4.25 -3.79
C ASP A 157 -30.56 3.07 -4.78
N GLU A 158 -31.76 2.69 -5.18
CA GLU A 158 -31.98 1.68 -6.21
C GLU A 158 -31.26 2.05 -7.53
N SER A 159 -30.65 1.05 -8.17
CA SER A 159 -29.91 1.21 -9.43
C SER A 159 -28.68 2.14 -9.38
N GLU A 160 -28.20 2.50 -8.19
CA GLU A 160 -26.98 3.29 -8.04
C GLU A 160 -25.71 2.45 -8.18
N ARG A 161 -24.59 3.07 -8.59
CA ARG A 161 -23.28 2.39 -8.68
C ARG A 161 -22.38 2.83 -7.55
N ILE A 162 -21.72 1.86 -6.95
CA ILE A 162 -20.68 2.09 -5.94
C ILE A 162 -19.36 1.52 -6.42
N THR A 163 -18.29 2.29 -6.19
CA THR A 163 -16.91 1.85 -6.43
C THR A 163 -16.16 1.84 -5.12
N ILE A 164 -15.59 0.69 -4.80
CA ILE A 164 -14.74 0.48 -3.62
C ILE A 164 -13.31 0.33 -4.13
N ILE A 165 -12.44 1.24 -3.70
CA ILE A 165 -11.00 1.17 -3.97
C ILE A 165 -10.32 0.82 -2.66
N THR A 166 -9.56 -0.27 -2.67
CA THR A 166 -8.71 -0.68 -1.55
C THR A 166 -7.28 -0.30 -1.87
N ARG A 167 -6.57 0.28 -0.90
CA ARG A 167 -5.14 0.56 -1.00
C ARG A 167 -4.44 -0.10 0.18
N SER A 168 -3.49 -0.98 -0.13
CA SER A 168 -2.65 -1.65 0.85
C SER A 168 -1.64 -0.66 1.45
N PRO A 169 -1.07 -0.96 2.63
CA PRO A 169 0.00 -0.16 3.22
C PRO A 169 1.26 -0.06 2.35
N ALA A 170 1.47 -1.03 1.44
CA ALA A 170 2.58 -1.07 0.49
C ALA A 170 2.36 -0.19 -0.75
N GLY A 171 1.19 0.43 -0.89
CA GLY A 171 0.84 1.34 -2.00
C GLY A 171 -0.02 0.71 -3.09
N GLY A 172 -0.04 -0.62 -3.18
CA GLY A 172 -0.85 -1.35 -4.16
C GLY A 172 -2.34 -1.07 -4.00
N SER A 173 -3.02 -0.74 -5.11
CA SER A 173 -4.45 -0.45 -5.11
C SER A 173 -5.25 -1.37 -6.02
N SER A 174 -6.41 -1.83 -5.54
CA SER A 174 -7.39 -2.59 -6.32
C SER A 174 -8.74 -1.90 -6.22
N TYR A 175 -9.56 -1.99 -7.26
CA TYR A 175 -10.90 -1.44 -7.27
C TYR A 175 -11.94 -2.50 -7.64
N LYS A 176 -13.14 -2.33 -7.12
CA LYS A 176 -14.31 -3.13 -7.44
C LYS A 176 -15.51 -2.20 -7.58
N GLN A 177 -16.16 -2.27 -8.72
CA GLN A 177 -17.39 -1.55 -8.98
C GLN A 177 -18.55 -2.54 -8.99
N VAL A 178 -19.62 -2.18 -8.27
CA VAL A 178 -20.86 -2.95 -8.18
C VAL A 178 -22.05 -2.00 -8.29
N MET A 179 -23.24 -2.56 -8.53
CA MET A 179 -24.46 -1.79 -8.75
C MET A 179 -25.57 -2.30 -7.83
N ALA A 180 -26.27 -1.38 -7.18
CA ALA A 180 -27.44 -1.68 -6.37
C ALA A 180 -28.56 -2.30 -7.22
N PRO A 181 -29.34 -3.25 -6.66
CA PRO A 181 -30.49 -3.81 -7.35
C PRO A 181 -31.54 -2.74 -7.67
N ARG A 182 -32.46 -3.09 -8.58
CA ARG A 182 -33.54 -2.20 -9.01
C ARG A 182 -34.70 -2.09 -8.02
N SER A 183 -34.71 -2.91 -6.98
CA SER A 183 -35.71 -2.88 -5.92
C SER A 183 -35.04 -3.29 -4.63
N ILE A 184 -35.15 -2.46 -3.59
CA ILE A 184 -34.63 -2.74 -2.25
C ILE A 184 -35.84 -2.99 -1.32
N GLU A 185 -35.91 -4.19 -0.76
CA GLU A 185 -36.90 -4.57 0.25
C GLU A 185 -36.34 -4.32 1.64
N ASN A 186 -37.23 -3.96 2.57
CA ASN A 186 -36.83 -3.54 3.91
C ASN A 186 -36.20 -4.70 4.69
N GLY A 187 -34.98 -4.51 5.19
CA GLY A 187 -34.25 -5.49 6.01
C GLY A 187 -33.66 -6.67 5.24
N GLU A 188 -33.65 -6.63 3.91
CA GLU A 188 -33.05 -7.67 3.07
C GLU A 188 -31.59 -7.35 2.72
N ALA A 189 -30.83 -8.40 2.40
CA ALA A 189 -29.42 -8.30 2.00
C ALA A 189 -29.24 -8.74 0.54
N TYR A 190 -28.56 -7.91 -0.25
CA TYR A 190 -28.36 -8.09 -1.67
C TYR A 190 -26.88 -8.25 -2.00
N ILE A 191 -26.58 -9.24 -2.84
CA ILE A 191 -25.24 -9.36 -3.43
C ILE A 191 -25.15 -8.36 -4.58
N LEU A 192 -24.16 -7.47 -4.51
CA LEU A 192 -23.89 -6.42 -5.49
C LEU A 192 -22.80 -6.85 -6.51
#